data_AF-A0A6P0Y438-F1
#
_entry.id   AF-A0A6P0Y438-F1
#
_cell.length_a   1.000
_cell.length_b   1.000
_cell.length_c   1.000
_cell.angle_alpha   90.00
_cell.angle_beta   90.00
_cell.angle_gamma   90.00
#
_symmetry.space_group_name_H-M   'P 1'
#
loop_
_entity.id
_entity.type
_entity.pdbx_description
1 polymer ?
#
loop_
_entity_poly.entity_id
_entity_poly.type
_entity_poly.pdbx_seq_one_letter_code
_entity_poly.pdbx_strand_id
1 'polypeptide(L)'
;MPVYDYFCPTNQQKLEVWHSINENITTWGQLCKLAKCDMGETPEDTPVKRMISAPRVIVETGISDLKSQGFSKLVKRDQGVYENITATGDESRIVNINDHSTYPNFKQKLGD
;
A
#
# COMPACT_ATOMS: atom_id res chain seq x y z
N MET A 1 -0.50 20.12 -7.20
CA MET A 1 -0.95 19.60 -8.51
C MET A 1 -0.99 18.08 -8.41
N PRO A 2 -2.07 17.42 -8.85
CA PRO A 2 -2.13 15.97 -8.91
C PRO A 2 -1.19 15.41 -9.99
N VAL A 3 -0.91 14.12 -9.87
CA VAL A 3 -0.11 13.33 -10.81
C VAL A 3 -1.04 12.41 -11.57
N TYR A 4 -0.86 12.32 -12.89
CA TYR A 4 -1.62 11.41 -13.73
C TYR A 4 -0.71 10.59 -14.62
N ASP A 5 -1.01 9.31 -14.70
CA ASP A 5 -0.45 8.41 -15.70
C ASP A 5 -1.26 8.49 -16.99
N TYR A 6 -0.56 8.49 -18.12
CA TYR A 6 -1.16 8.32 -19.44
C TYR A 6 -0.48 7.18 -20.17
N PHE A 7 -1.27 6.45 -20.97
CA PHE A 7 -0.80 5.36 -21.82
C PHE A 7 -1.07 5.67 -23.28
N CYS A 8 -0.07 5.48 -24.12
CA CYS A 8 -0.19 5.55 -25.57
C CYS A 8 -0.29 4.13 -26.16
N PRO A 9 -1.43 3.74 -26.76
CA PRO A 9 -1.61 2.40 -27.31
C PRO A 9 -0.68 2.06 -28.49
N THR A 10 -0.27 3.07 -29.26
CA THR A 10 0.53 2.90 -30.48
C THR A 10 1.98 2.50 -30.16
N ASN A 11 2.61 3.20 -29.22
CA ASN A 11 4.01 2.93 -28.84
C ASN A 11 4.14 2.11 -27.55
N GLN A 12 3.01 1.76 -26.91
CA GLN A 12 2.92 1.02 -25.65
C GLN A 12 3.67 1.67 -24.48
N GLN A 13 3.89 2.98 -24.53
CA GLN A 13 4.56 3.72 -23.47
C GLN A 13 3.56 4.31 -22.48
N LYS A 14 4.02 4.41 -21.23
CA LYS A 14 3.33 5.13 -20.15
C LYS A 14 4.19 6.32 -19.72
N LEU A 15 3.58 7.49 -19.58
CA LEU A 15 4.21 8.68 -19.02
C LEU A 15 3.41 9.21 -17.84
N GLU A 16 4.13 9.67 -16.83
CA GLU A 16 3.58 10.31 -15.63
C GLU A 16 3.77 11.83 -15.77
N VAL A 17 2.71 12.61 -15.57
CA VAL A 17 2.73 14.08 -15.71
C VAL A 17 1.97 14.79 -14.59
N TRP A 18 2.43 16.00 -14.28
CA TRP A 18 1.84 16.90 -13.28
C TRP A 18 1.00 17.96 -13.99
N HIS A 19 -0.33 17.96 -13.81
CA HIS A 19 -1.20 18.98 -14.40
C HIS A 19 -2.53 19.09 -13.63
N SER A 20 -3.32 20.12 -13.90
CA SER A 20 -4.66 20.26 -13.31
C SER A 20 -5.63 19.22 -13.88
N ILE A 21 -6.57 18.70 -13.08
CA ILE A 21 -7.63 17.79 -13.58
C ILE A 21 -8.44 18.41 -14.73
N ASN A 22 -8.53 19.75 -14.77
CA ASN A 22 -9.26 20.51 -15.80
C ASN A 22 -8.53 20.55 -17.16
N GLU A 23 -7.25 20.17 -17.21
CA GLU A 23 -6.52 20.04 -18.46
C GLU A 23 -6.87 18.69 -19.12
N ASN A 24 -7.32 18.76 -20.37
CA ASN A 24 -7.66 17.59 -21.18
C ASN A 24 -6.50 17.26 -22.12
N ILE A 25 -5.75 16.21 -21.77
CA ILE A 25 -4.65 15.68 -22.59
C ILE A 25 -5.18 14.48 -23.35
N THR A 26 -5.24 14.60 -24.68
CA THR A 26 -5.83 13.58 -25.56
C THR A 26 -4.83 13.05 -26.57
N THR A 27 -3.72 13.75 -26.81
CA THR A 27 -2.72 13.34 -27.81
C THR A 27 -1.31 13.16 -27.23
N TRP A 28 -0.47 12.41 -27.95
CA TRP A 28 0.92 12.13 -27.57
C TRP A 28 1.77 13.40 -27.50
N GLY A 29 1.65 14.32 -28.47
CA GLY A 29 2.45 15.55 -28.43
C GLY A 29 2.10 16.47 -27.27
N GLN A 30 0.80 16.56 -26.89
CA GLN A 30 0.39 17.27 -25.68
C GLN A 30 1.02 16.65 -24.43
N LEU A 31 1.03 15.31 -24.36
CA LEU A 31 1.62 14.56 -23.25
C LEU A 31 3.14 14.75 -23.18
N CYS A 32 3.85 14.65 -24.31
CA CYS A 32 5.30 14.86 -24.41
C CYS A 32 5.70 16.29 -24.04
N LYS A 33 4.90 17.29 -24.43
CA LYS A 33 5.12 18.69 -24.05
C LYS A 33 5.06 18.89 -22.55
N LEU A 34 4.11 18.24 -21.87
CA LEU A 34 4.00 18.28 -20.41
C LEU A 34 5.12 17.49 -19.73
N ALA A 35 5.45 16.31 -20.25
CA ALA A 35 6.52 15.45 -19.75
C ALA A 35 7.92 15.98 -20.04
N LYS A 36 8.05 17.00 -20.91
CA LYS A 36 9.31 17.53 -21.44
C LYS A 36 10.18 16.43 -22.07
N CYS A 37 9.57 15.54 -22.84
CA CYS A 37 10.25 14.47 -23.56
C CYS A 37 10.15 14.64 -25.07
N ASP A 38 11.04 13.98 -25.79
CA ASP A 38 10.97 13.89 -27.25
C ASP A 38 9.79 12.99 -27.67
N MET A 39 9.13 13.33 -28.77
CA MET A 39 8.03 12.54 -29.33
C MET A 39 8.53 11.27 -30.03
N GLY A 40 9.81 11.25 -30.45
CA GLY A 40 10.41 10.17 -31.19
C GLY A 40 9.69 9.92 -32.52
N GLU A 41 9.37 8.67 -32.81
CA GLU A 41 8.68 8.25 -34.04
C GLU A 41 7.14 8.26 -33.91
N THR A 42 6.61 8.53 -32.71
CA THR A 42 5.15 8.50 -32.50
C THR A 42 4.53 9.81 -32.97
N PRO A 43 3.54 9.79 -33.90
CA PRO A 43 2.89 11.00 -34.39
C PRO A 43 2.25 11.83 -33.26
N GLU A 44 2.30 13.16 -33.36
CA GLU A 44 1.80 14.09 -32.34
C GLU A 44 0.30 13.93 -32.05
N ASP A 45 -0.49 13.58 -33.07
CA ASP A 45 -1.94 13.39 -33.03
C ASP A 45 -2.34 12.01 -32.49
N THR A 46 -1.37 11.13 -32.20
CA THR A 46 -1.62 9.79 -31.66
C THR A 46 -2.44 9.89 -30.36
N PRO A 47 -3.58 9.19 -30.25
CA PRO A 47 -4.43 9.28 -29.07
C PRO A 47 -3.77 8.63 -27.84
N VAL A 48 -3.90 9.29 -26.69
CA VAL A 48 -3.47 8.76 -25.38
C VAL A 48 -4.66 8.56 -24.44
N LYS A 49 -4.49 7.68 -23.46
CA LYS A 49 -5.51 7.37 -22.45
C LYS A 49 -5.00 7.71 -21.07
N ARG A 50 -5.72 8.57 -20.34
CA ARG A 50 -5.48 8.78 -18.90
C ARG A 50 -5.79 7.49 -18.15
N MET A 51 -4.83 7.01 -17.39
CA MET A 51 -4.95 5.79 -16.59
C MET A 51 -5.50 6.17 -15.22
N ILE A 52 -6.80 5.99 -15.04
CA ILE A 52 -7.47 6.11 -13.74
C ILE A 52 -7.85 4.70 -13.30
N SER A 53 -7.27 4.23 -12.20
CA SER A 53 -7.69 2.99 -11.57
C SER A 53 -8.97 3.22 -10.76
N ALA A 54 -9.84 2.21 -10.69
CA ALA A 54 -10.94 2.24 -9.75
C ALA A 54 -10.40 2.41 -8.32
N PRO A 55 -11.03 3.25 -7.47
CA PRO A 55 -10.63 3.37 -6.09
C PRO A 55 -10.66 2.00 -5.43
N ARG A 56 -9.55 1.60 -4.81
CA ARG A 56 -9.48 0.37 -4.02
C ARG A 56 -9.67 0.73 -2.55
N VAL A 57 -10.61 0.07 -1.88
CA VAL A 57 -10.71 0.12 -0.43
C VAL A 57 -9.56 -0.71 0.13
N ILE A 58 -8.62 -0.04 0.80
CA ILE A 58 -7.57 -0.71 1.57
C ILE A 58 -8.12 -0.79 3.00
N VAL A 59 -8.53 -1.98 3.42
CA VAL A 59 -8.89 -2.24 4.81
C VAL A 59 -7.63 -2.68 5.54
N GLU A 60 -7.25 -1.97 6.59
CA GLU A 60 -6.15 -2.40 7.45
C GLU A 60 -6.55 -3.67 8.21
N THR A 61 -5.60 -4.60 8.36
CA THR A 61 -5.82 -5.78 9.22
C THR A 61 -6.03 -5.33 10.66
N GLY A 62 -7.22 -5.57 11.21
CA GLY A 62 -7.58 -5.18 12.56
C GLY A 62 -6.94 -6.06 13.63
N ILE A 63 -6.98 -5.60 14.89
CA ILE A 63 -6.51 -6.39 16.04
C ILE A 63 -7.30 -7.70 16.16
N SER A 64 -8.61 -7.65 15.90
CA SER A 64 -9.48 -8.83 15.90
C SER A 64 -9.06 -9.85 14.84
N ASP A 65 -8.64 -9.38 13.66
CA ASP A 65 -8.18 -10.25 12.57
C ASP A 65 -6.84 -10.90 12.90
N LEU A 66 -5.90 -10.14 13.49
CA LEU A 66 -4.64 -10.70 13.98
C LEU A 66 -4.88 -11.76 15.06
N LYS A 67 -5.81 -11.49 15.98
CA LYS A 67 -6.18 -12.42 17.05
C LYS A 67 -6.85 -13.69 16.51
N SER A 68 -7.74 -13.58 15.52
CA SER A 68 -8.42 -14.75 14.94
C SER A 68 -7.48 -15.65 14.13
N GLN A 69 -6.44 -15.06 13.53
CA GLN A 69 -5.39 -15.78 12.80
C GLN A 69 -4.28 -16.36 13.71
N GLY A 70 -4.40 -16.21 15.03
CA GLY A 70 -3.40 -16.73 15.97
C GLY A 70 -2.13 -15.88 16.08
N PHE A 71 -2.10 -14.67 15.51
CA PHE A 71 -0.97 -13.76 15.69
C PHE A 71 -0.95 -13.14 17.08
N SER A 72 0.27 -12.90 17.58
CA SER A 72 0.51 -12.16 18.82
C SER A 72 1.19 -10.83 18.52
N LYS A 73 0.44 -9.72 18.65
CA LYS A 73 0.95 -8.36 18.44
C LYS A 73 1.41 -7.78 19.77
N LEU A 74 2.72 -7.59 19.89
CA LEU A 74 3.37 -7.00 21.06
C LEU A 74 3.66 -5.52 20.83
N VAL A 75 3.13 -4.65 21.68
CA VAL A 75 3.38 -3.21 21.66
C VAL A 75 4.39 -2.90 22.76
N LYS A 76 5.56 -2.35 22.42
CA LYS A 76 6.58 -1.99 23.41
C LYS A 76 6.02 -0.95 24.38
N ARG A 77 6.17 -1.18 25.69
CA ARG A 77 5.81 -0.25 26.76
C ARG A 77 7.05 0.32 27.45
N ASP A 78 8.07 -0.52 27.61
CA ASP A 78 9.38 -0.12 28.15
C ASP A 78 10.49 -1.05 27.60
N GLN A 79 11.74 -0.86 28.04
CA GLN A 79 12.85 -1.76 27.73
C GLN A 79 12.57 -3.16 28.29
N GLY A 80 12.45 -4.13 27.38
CA GLY A 80 12.15 -5.52 27.74
C GLY A 80 10.70 -5.78 28.17
N VAL A 81 9.82 -4.77 28.15
CA VAL A 81 8.41 -4.90 28.55
C VAL A 81 7.50 -4.53 27.38
N TYR A 82 6.60 -5.43 27.04
CA TYR A 82 5.67 -5.31 25.93
C TYR A 82 4.25 -5.63 26.39
N GLU A 83 3.24 -5.06 25.72
CA GLU A 83 1.85 -5.42 25.90
C GLU A 83 1.35 -6.26 24.73
N ASN A 84 0.84 -7.46 25.01
CA ASN A 84 0.16 -8.31 24.04
C ASN A 84 -1.28 -7.81 23.84
N ILE A 85 -1.49 -6.99 22.81
CA ILE A 85 -2.82 -6.42 22.51
C ILE A 85 -3.77 -7.44 21.87
N THR A 86 -3.28 -8.64 21.58
CA THR A 86 -4.00 -9.79 21.04
C THR A 86 -4.09 -10.93 22.06
N ALA A 87 -3.84 -10.66 23.35
CA ALA A 87 -3.92 -11.68 24.39
C ALA A 87 -5.29 -12.37 24.39
N THR A 88 -5.29 -13.70 24.54
CA THR A 88 -6.49 -14.54 24.55
C THR A 88 -6.48 -15.52 25.71
N GLY A 89 -7.65 -15.83 26.26
CA GLY A 89 -7.75 -16.78 27.38
C GLY A 89 -6.89 -16.33 28.56
N ASP A 90 -6.02 -17.23 29.01
CA ASP A 90 -5.16 -17.04 30.19
C ASP A 90 -3.78 -16.46 29.84
N GLU A 91 -3.56 -16.00 28.60
CA GLU A 91 -2.31 -15.35 28.24
C GLU A 91 -2.09 -14.06 29.02
N SER A 92 -0.84 -13.84 29.46
CA SER A 92 -0.47 -12.56 30.04
C SER A 92 -0.61 -11.43 29.03
N ARG A 93 -1.22 -10.32 29.48
CA ARG A 93 -1.27 -9.08 28.70
C ARG A 93 0.07 -8.36 28.70
N ILE A 94 0.91 -8.56 29.72
CA ILE A 94 2.25 -7.97 29.81
C ILE A 94 3.28 -9.06 29.57
N VAL A 95 4.13 -8.86 28.57
CA VAL A 95 5.23 -9.74 28.21
C VAL A 95 6.53 -9.10 28.67
N ASN A 96 7.26 -9.79 29.54
CA ASN A 96 8.58 -9.38 30.02
C ASN A 96 9.62 -10.33 29.44
N ILE A 97 10.65 -9.79 28.76
CA ILE A 97 11.70 -10.59 28.12
C ILE A 97 12.48 -11.48 29.09
N ASN A 98 12.54 -11.09 30.37
CA ASN A 98 13.23 -11.86 31.41
C ASN A 98 12.34 -12.90 32.09
N ASP A 99 11.03 -12.94 31.77
CA ASP A 99 10.08 -13.89 32.34
C ASP A 99 9.31 -14.61 31.21
N HIS A 100 9.83 -15.76 30.82
CA HIS A 100 9.26 -16.56 29.73
C HIS A 100 7.86 -17.11 30.04
N SER A 101 7.42 -17.12 31.31
CA SER A 101 6.04 -17.51 31.64
C SER A 101 5.00 -16.53 31.10
N THR A 102 5.43 -15.30 30.80
CA THR A 102 4.57 -14.24 30.24
C THR A 102 4.43 -14.28 28.73
N TYR A 103 5.14 -15.18 28.04
CA TYR A 103 5.16 -15.22 26.58
C TYR A 103 3.84 -15.75 26.02
N PRO A 104 3.44 -15.32 24.80
CA PRO A 104 2.24 -15.85 24.15
C PRO A 104 2.30 -17.38 23.99
N ASN A 105 1.16 -18.04 24.13
CA ASN A 105 1.07 -19.49 24.02
C ASN A 105 1.02 -19.91 22.55
N PHE A 106 2.18 -19.93 21.91
CA PHE A 106 2.31 -20.28 20.49
C PHE A 106 1.81 -21.69 20.17
N LYS A 107 1.91 -22.64 21.11
CA LYS A 107 1.41 -24.01 20.90
C LYS A 107 -0.10 -24.04 20.71
N GLN A 108 -0.82 -23.23 21.48
CA GLN A 108 -2.27 -23.14 21.37
C GLN A 108 -2.71 -22.30 20.16
N LYS A 109 -1.90 -21.30 19.77
CA LYS A 109 -2.24 -20.38 18.68
C LYS A 109 -1.87 -20.87 17.27
N LEU A 110 -0.86 -21.72 17.14
CA LEU A 110 -0.29 -22.17 15.86
C LEU A 110 -0.41 -23.68 15.64
N GLY A 111 -1.17 -24.39 16.48
CA GLY A 111 -1.36 -25.84 16.32
C GLY A 111 -2.26 -26.16 15.13
N ASP A 112 -1.90 -27.20 14.37
CA ASP A 112 -2.74 -27.84 13.35
C ASP A 112 -4.03 -28.45 13.94
#